data_AF-A0A0D2LES0-F1
#
_entry.id   AF-A0A0D2LES0-F1
#
_cell.length_a   1.000
_cell.length_b   1.000
_cell.length_c   1.000
_cell.angle_alpha   90.00
_cell.angle_beta   90.00
_cell.angle_gamma   90.00
#
_symmetry.space_group_name_H-M   'P 1'
#
loop_
_entity.id
_entity.type
_entity.pdbx_description
1 polymer ?
#
loop_
_entity_poly.entity_id
_entity_poly.type
_entity_poly.pdbx_seq_one_letter_code
_entity_poly.pdbx_strand_id
1 'polypeptide(L)'
;YSPNSLRTVEEPPVHIPTENPFVPPLVNTQSGLKRNAMQLDVTSYLSPRWWTRSWGWIAFLPHEPDYINPPFDPLFQTPRRPPHYDAPAIRPIYPSGFGYKKKHPHESAAMKSIHKARDWFSVWMGLLSFLIAMAETKEHELRDYPHLSKKGWADYLLEQAQATYPLDATQKDRFLSSWNIFLLSRKSLRQRIDQAETSLDKQKRLLRERRPPTKSAKVFYWTTDTTSDGYIRKQVSKKWREDTLGDYSTKQARYDSHFNEWDCSSQFGSD
;
A
#
# COMPACT_ATOMS: atom_id res chain seq x y z
N TYR A 1 11.90 -5.60 -10.53
CA TYR A 1 10.90 -4.65 -11.02
C TYR A 1 9.58 -4.95 -10.32
N SER A 2 8.99 -3.99 -9.61
CA SER A 2 7.64 -4.17 -9.05
C SER A 2 6.64 -3.86 -10.15
N PRO A 3 5.61 -4.69 -10.40
CA PRO A 3 4.56 -4.42 -11.38
C PRO A 3 3.80 -3.10 -11.13
N ASN A 4 3.99 -2.47 -9.97
CA ASN A 4 3.23 -1.32 -9.50
C ASN A 4 3.94 0.04 -9.73
N SER A 5 5.00 0.10 -10.53
CA SER A 5 5.76 1.34 -10.77
C SER A 5 5.51 1.91 -12.17
N LEU A 6 5.00 3.15 -12.25
CA LEU A 6 4.73 3.90 -13.50
C LEU A 6 5.91 4.75 -14.01
N ARG A 7 7.12 4.58 -13.46
CA ARG A 7 8.29 5.43 -13.77
C ARG A 7 9.09 4.89 -14.97
N THR A 8 9.62 5.79 -15.79
CA THR A 8 10.62 5.47 -16.84
C THR A 8 11.84 4.83 -16.18
N VAL A 9 12.24 3.65 -16.67
CA VAL A 9 13.33 2.86 -16.09
C VAL A 9 14.59 2.98 -16.94
N GLU A 10 15.69 3.33 -16.29
CA GLU A 10 17.03 3.28 -16.89
C GLU A 10 17.62 1.87 -16.72
N GLU A 11 18.28 1.38 -17.77
CA GLU A 11 18.97 0.08 -17.83
C GLU A 11 19.95 -0.08 -16.64
N PRO A 12 20.12 -1.30 -16.06
CA PRO A 12 21.00 -1.46 -14.91
C PRO A 12 22.43 -1.09 -15.29
N PRO A 13 23.18 -0.43 -14.40
CA PRO A 13 24.63 -0.39 -14.55
C PRO A 13 25.19 -1.83 -14.56
N VAL A 14 26.20 -2.07 -15.40
CA VAL A 14 26.86 -3.38 -15.61
C VAL A 14 27.37 -3.98 -14.29
N HIS A 15 27.65 -3.16 -13.29
CA HIS A 15 27.99 -3.59 -11.94
C HIS A 15 26.77 -3.60 -11.03
N ILE A 16 26.24 -4.81 -10.82
CA ILE A 16 25.16 -5.06 -9.87
C ILE A 16 25.78 -5.25 -8.47
N PRO A 17 25.37 -4.49 -7.44
CA PRO A 17 25.80 -4.73 -6.08
C PRO A 17 25.46 -6.17 -5.64
N THR A 18 26.48 -6.95 -5.33
CA THR A 18 26.35 -8.32 -4.79
C THR A 18 25.79 -8.32 -3.38
N GLU A 19 26.06 -7.26 -2.62
CA GLU A 19 25.61 -7.13 -1.24
C GLU A 19 24.17 -6.64 -1.15
N ASN A 20 23.46 -7.18 -0.16
CA ASN A 20 22.08 -6.83 0.12
C ASN A 20 22.02 -5.41 0.70
N PRO A 21 21.24 -4.47 0.11
CA PRO A 21 21.15 -3.11 0.62
C PRO A 21 20.50 -2.99 2.00
N PHE A 22 19.92 -4.07 2.57
CA PHE A 22 19.47 -4.15 3.97
C PHE A 22 20.52 -4.65 4.94
N VAL A 23 21.78 -4.71 4.50
CA VAL A 23 22.90 -5.03 5.37
C VAL A 23 23.65 -3.73 5.61
N PRO A 24 23.67 -3.22 6.85
CA PRO A 24 24.46 -2.05 7.17
C PRO A 24 25.92 -2.30 6.82
N PRO A 25 26.65 -1.27 6.34
CA PRO A 25 28.08 -1.39 6.11
C PRO A 25 28.79 -1.82 7.40
N LEU A 26 29.87 -2.57 7.26
CA LEU A 26 30.67 -2.99 8.41
C LEU A 26 31.38 -1.76 8.99
N VAL A 27 31.11 -1.47 10.27
CA VAL A 27 31.81 -0.41 11.00
C VAL A 27 32.89 -1.06 11.83
N ASN A 28 34.11 -0.55 11.71
CA ASN A 28 35.22 -1.01 12.53
C ASN A 28 35.05 -0.43 13.94
N THR A 29 34.78 -1.29 14.92
CA THR A 29 34.73 -0.90 16.34
C THR A 29 35.93 -1.48 17.07
N GLN A 30 36.28 -0.92 18.24
CA GLN A 30 37.33 -1.46 19.11
C GLN A 30 37.11 -2.94 19.50
N SER A 31 35.88 -3.46 19.33
CA SER A 31 35.49 -4.86 19.59
C SER A 31 35.34 -5.73 18.33
N GLY A 32 35.78 -5.25 17.15
CA GLY A 32 35.66 -5.95 15.87
C GLY A 32 34.68 -5.30 14.88
N LEU A 33 34.50 -5.93 13.72
CA LEU A 33 33.57 -5.50 12.67
C LEU A 33 32.12 -5.75 13.13
N LYS A 34 31.35 -4.69 13.36
CA LYS A 34 29.94 -4.77 13.73
C LYS A 34 29.07 -3.99 12.74
N ARG A 35 27.86 -4.50 12.50
CA ARG A 35 26.84 -3.83 11.67
C ARG A 35 25.95 -2.99 12.58
N ASN A 36 25.71 -1.74 12.21
CA ASN A 36 24.81 -0.85 12.95
C ASN A 36 23.49 -0.69 12.18
N ALA A 37 22.40 -1.25 12.71
CA ALA A 37 21.07 -1.16 12.09
C ALA A 37 20.60 0.29 11.89
N MET A 38 21.07 1.25 12.70
CA MET A 38 20.72 2.67 12.56
C MET A 38 21.32 3.34 11.31
N GLN A 39 22.27 2.68 10.63
CA GLN A 39 22.84 3.16 9.38
C GLN A 39 22.06 2.68 8.14
N LEU A 40 20.96 1.96 8.34
CA LEU A 40 20.06 1.60 7.25
C LEU A 40 19.38 2.85 6.71
N ASP A 41 19.65 3.15 5.44
CA ASP A 41 18.98 4.23 4.74
C ASP A 41 17.61 3.76 4.23
N VAL A 42 16.54 4.32 4.80
CA VAL A 42 15.15 4.01 4.40
C VAL A 42 14.89 4.43 2.95
N THR A 43 15.59 5.43 2.43
CA THR A 43 15.41 5.86 1.03
C THR A 43 15.86 4.78 0.04
N SER A 44 16.78 3.89 0.45
CA SER A 44 17.17 2.72 -0.33
C SER A 44 16.04 1.69 -0.50
N TYR A 45 15.00 1.70 0.34
CA TYR A 45 13.79 0.87 0.17
C TYR A 45 12.85 1.44 -0.91
N LEU A 46 12.82 2.75 -1.06
CA LEU A 46 11.92 3.45 -1.97
C LEU A 46 12.52 3.61 -3.38
N SER A 47 13.82 3.38 -3.52
CA SER A 47 14.49 3.41 -4.82
C SER A 47 14.27 2.09 -5.59
N PRO A 48 13.78 2.15 -6.84
CA PRO A 48 13.65 0.95 -7.66
C PRO A 48 15.04 0.38 -7.94
N ARG A 49 15.20 -0.92 -7.71
CA ARG A 49 16.43 -1.63 -8.02
C ARG A 49 16.15 -2.87 -8.87
N TRP A 50 17.13 -3.23 -9.68
CA TRP A 50 17.06 -4.38 -10.58
C TRP A 50 16.95 -5.68 -9.82
N TRP A 51 16.23 -6.65 -10.38
CA TRP A 51 15.98 -7.90 -9.67
C TRP A 51 17.26 -8.73 -9.56
N THR A 52 17.61 -9.15 -8.35
CA THR A 52 18.71 -10.09 -8.10
C THR A 52 18.23 -11.28 -7.29
N ARG A 53 19.00 -12.37 -7.30
CA ARG A 53 18.66 -13.55 -6.49
C ARG A 53 18.70 -13.26 -4.99
N SER A 54 19.63 -12.44 -4.53
CA SER A 54 19.88 -12.19 -3.10
C SER A 54 18.83 -11.26 -2.46
N TRP A 55 18.28 -10.32 -3.23
CA TRP A 55 17.39 -9.30 -2.68
C TRP A 55 16.18 -8.97 -3.57
N GLY A 56 15.99 -9.62 -4.71
CA GLY A 56 14.88 -9.33 -5.62
C GLY A 56 13.45 -9.50 -5.05
N TRP A 57 13.29 -10.17 -3.91
CA TRP A 57 12.02 -10.28 -3.18
C TRP A 57 11.48 -8.93 -2.65
N ILE A 58 12.32 -7.90 -2.55
CA ILE A 58 11.92 -6.58 -2.03
C ILE A 58 10.95 -5.85 -2.94
N ALA A 59 10.96 -6.12 -4.24
CA ALA A 59 10.03 -5.49 -5.19
C ALA A 59 8.55 -5.76 -4.85
N PHE A 60 8.29 -6.68 -3.91
CA PHE A 60 6.97 -7.09 -3.46
C PHE A 60 6.67 -6.60 -2.03
N LEU A 61 7.62 -5.94 -1.37
CA LEU A 61 7.28 -5.15 -0.20
C LEU A 61 6.39 -3.98 -0.66
N PRO A 62 5.22 -3.79 -0.04
CA PRO A 62 4.40 -2.64 -0.37
C PRO A 62 5.18 -1.36 -0.02
N HIS A 63 5.15 -0.37 -0.93
CA HIS A 63 5.83 0.92 -0.73
C HIS A 63 5.32 1.67 0.50
N GLU A 64 4.05 1.44 0.83
CA GLU A 64 3.45 1.85 2.09
C GLU A 64 3.31 0.61 2.98
N PRO A 65 3.80 0.64 4.23
CA PRO A 65 3.67 -0.50 5.12
C PRO A 65 2.19 -0.75 5.43
N ASP A 66 1.61 -1.76 4.80
CA ASP A 66 0.33 -2.33 5.20
C ASP A 66 0.57 -3.23 6.41
N TYR A 67 0.14 -2.78 7.59
CA TYR A 67 0.25 -3.55 8.84
C TYR A 67 -0.89 -4.57 9.02
N ILE A 68 -1.89 -4.55 8.13
CA ILE A 68 -3.02 -5.47 8.16
C ILE A 68 -2.64 -6.76 7.43
N ASN A 69 -1.99 -6.64 6.27
CA ASN A 69 -1.61 -7.78 5.46
C ASN A 69 -0.09 -8.02 5.47
N PRO A 70 0.38 -9.27 5.66
CA PRO A 70 1.81 -9.57 5.67
C PRO A 70 2.45 -9.34 4.28
N PRO A 71 3.77 -9.08 4.20
CA PRO A 71 4.48 -8.60 3.00
C PRO A 71 4.46 -9.50 1.75
N PHE A 72 3.77 -10.65 1.79
CA PHE A 72 3.61 -11.57 0.67
C PHE A 72 2.14 -11.91 0.39
N ASP A 73 1.19 -11.28 1.08
CA ASP A 73 -0.25 -11.48 0.85
C ASP A 73 -0.68 -11.18 -0.60
N PRO A 74 -0.12 -10.17 -1.29
CA PRO A 74 -0.43 -9.95 -2.70
C PRO A 74 -0.14 -11.16 -3.62
N LEU A 75 0.80 -12.05 -3.25
CA LEU A 75 1.06 -13.27 -4.02
C LEU A 75 -0.06 -14.30 -3.90
N PHE A 76 -0.86 -14.26 -2.83
CA PHE A 76 -2.05 -15.11 -2.67
C PHE A 76 -3.20 -14.68 -3.56
N GLN A 77 -3.18 -13.42 -4.00
CA GLN A 77 -4.15 -12.85 -4.93
C GLN A 77 -3.77 -13.10 -6.39
N THR A 78 -2.64 -13.79 -6.67
CA THR A 78 -2.34 -14.22 -8.04
C THR A 78 -3.51 -15.06 -8.57
N PRO A 79 -4.09 -14.67 -9.73
CA PRO A 79 -5.34 -15.24 -10.19
C PRO A 79 -5.22 -16.77 -10.28
N ARG A 80 -6.20 -17.46 -9.70
CA ARG A 80 -6.22 -18.92 -9.65
C ARG A 80 -6.30 -19.43 -11.08
N ARG A 81 -5.21 -20.01 -11.62
CA ARG A 81 -5.08 -20.60 -12.98
C ARG A 81 -5.85 -19.75 -13.99
N PRO A 82 -5.26 -18.78 -14.71
CA PRO A 82 -5.98 -18.19 -15.81
C PRO A 82 -6.37 -19.35 -16.76
N PRO A 83 -7.66 -19.74 -16.84
CA PRO A 83 -8.08 -20.77 -17.79
C PRO A 83 -7.84 -20.27 -19.22
N HIS A 84 -7.51 -18.98 -19.36
CA HIS A 84 -7.21 -18.31 -20.59
C HIS A 84 -6.04 -18.91 -21.37
N TYR A 85 -4.99 -19.45 -20.74
CA TYR A 85 -3.81 -19.98 -21.47
C TYR A 85 -3.56 -21.48 -21.30
N ASP A 86 -4.41 -22.20 -20.56
CA ASP A 86 -4.30 -23.66 -20.32
C ASP A 86 -2.91 -24.14 -19.90
N ALA A 87 -2.25 -23.38 -19.03
CA ALA A 87 -0.88 -23.67 -18.61
C ALA A 87 -0.78 -25.00 -17.83
N PRO A 88 0.02 -25.98 -18.31
CA PRO A 88 0.24 -27.26 -17.61
C PRO A 88 1.25 -27.11 -16.48
N ALA A 89 1.03 -26.14 -15.57
CA ALA A 89 1.92 -25.89 -14.44
C ALA A 89 1.30 -26.36 -13.13
N ILE A 90 2.06 -27.18 -12.39
CA ILE A 90 1.79 -27.46 -10.98
C ILE A 90 2.26 -26.24 -10.17
N ARG A 91 1.38 -25.67 -9.34
CA ARG A 91 1.74 -24.50 -8.55
C ARG A 91 2.75 -24.89 -7.45
N PRO A 92 3.83 -24.10 -7.27
CA PRO A 92 4.67 -24.22 -6.10
C PRO A 92 3.88 -24.03 -4.81
N ILE A 93 4.40 -24.55 -3.70
CA ILE A 93 3.83 -24.29 -2.38
C ILE A 93 3.84 -22.79 -2.11
N TYR A 94 2.75 -22.23 -1.58
CA TYR A 94 2.69 -20.82 -1.21
C TYR A 94 3.72 -20.49 -0.11
N PRO A 95 4.32 -19.28 -0.10
CA PRO A 95 5.27 -18.90 0.94
C PRO A 95 4.72 -19.06 2.37
N SER A 96 3.39 -18.89 2.59
CA SER A 96 2.76 -19.11 3.90
C SER A 96 2.78 -20.56 4.35
N GLY A 97 2.89 -21.51 3.42
CA GLY A 97 3.04 -22.93 3.69
C GLY A 97 4.29 -23.26 4.52
N PHE A 98 5.31 -22.40 4.49
CA PHE A 98 6.52 -22.52 5.33
C PHE A 98 6.29 -22.05 6.78
N GLY A 99 5.09 -21.56 7.09
CA GLY A 99 4.65 -21.34 8.46
C GLY A 99 5.20 -20.07 9.11
N TYR A 100 5.71 -19.09 8.35
CA TYR A 100 6.20 -17.83 8.93
C TYR A 100 5.10 -17.01 9.63
N LYS A 101 3.82 -17.29 9.35
CA LYS A 101 2.66 -16.69 10.05
C LYS A 101 2.32 -17.41 11.37
N LYS A 102 2.97 -18.54 11.70
CA LYS A 102 2.66 -19.33 12.90
C LYS A 102 3.39 -18.75 14.12
N LYS A 103 2.90 -19.07 15.32
CA LYS A 103 3.64 -18.78 16.56
C LYS A 103 4.88 -19.68 16.63
N HIS A 104 6.03 -19.08 16.95
CA HIS A 104 7.30 -19.79 17.06
C HIS A 104 7.85 -19.70 18.50
N PRO A 105 8.44 -20.77 19.04
CA PRO A 105 8.97 -20.78 20.41
C PRO A 105 10.27 -19.96 20.55
N HIS A 106 11.04 -19.83 19.47
CA HIS A 106 12.31 -19.10 19.45
C HIS A 106 12.43 -18.27 18.17
N GLU A 107 13.14 -17.14 18.25
CA GLU A 107 13.44 -16.26 17.11
C GLU A 107 14.12 -17.02 15.97
N SER A 108 15.07 -17.90 16.29
CA SER A 108 15.78 -18.71 15.28
C SER A 108 14.85 -19.63 14.49
N ALA A 109 13.76 -20.12 15.09
CA ALA A 109 12.76 -20.94 14.43
C ALA A 109 11.87 -20.10 13.49
N ALA A 110 11.46 -18.90 13.93
CA ALA A 110 10.75 -17.95 13.07
C ALA A 110 11.60 -17.55 11.87
N MET A 111 12.88 -17.26 12.10
CA MET A 111 13.79 -16.81 11.05
C MET A 111 14.09 -17.91 10.02
N LYS A 112 14.16 -19.18 10.44
CA LYS A 112 14.22 -20.31 9.52
C LYS A 112 12.99 -20.40 8.62
N SER A 113 11.79 -20.19 9.15
CA SER A 113 10.55 -20.17 8.37
C SER A 113 10.48 -19.00 7.39
N ILE A 114 10.93 -17.81 7.81
CA ILE A 114 11.01 -16.61 6.96
C ILE A 114 12.00 -16.83 5.81
N HIS A 115 13.20 -17.34 6.10
CA HIS A 115 14.19 -17.63 5.06
C HIS A 115 13.69 -18.66 4.05
N LYS A 116 13.06 -19.74 4.50
CA LYS A 116 12.46 -20.73 3.58
C LYS A 116 11.38 -20.12 2.69
N ALA A 117 10.49 -19.31 3.27
CA ALA A 117 9.44 -18.62 2.52
C ALA A 117 10.04 -17.65 1.48
N ARG A 118 11.06 -16.90 1.86
CA ARG A 118 11.80 -15.98 0.99
C ARG A 118 12.52 -16.73 -0.13
N ASP A 119 13.24 -17.80 0.16
CA ASP A 119 14.00 -18.50 -0.86
C ASP A 119 13.08 -19.18 -1.88
N TRP A 120 11.92 -19.66 -1.41
CA TRP A 120 10.87 -20.22 -2.26
C TRP A 120 10.18 -19.19 -3.17
N PHE A 121 10.32 -17.90 -2.88
CA PHE A 121 9.84 -16.82 -3.73
C PHE A 121 10.42 -16.91 -5.16
N SER A 122 11.67 -17.33 -5.29
CA SER A 122 12.31 -17.50 -6.60
C SER A 122 11.60 -18.53 -7.49
N VAL A 123 11.01 -19.57 -6.89
CA VAL A 123 10.24 -20.60 -7.61
C VAL A 123 8.92 -20.00 -8.14
N TRP A 124 8.29 -19.12 -7.37
CA TRP A 124 7.11 -18.37 -7.81
C TRP A 124 7.44 -17.42 -8.96
N MET A 125 8.58 -16.75 -8.92
CA MET A 125 9.04 -15.91 -10.04
C MET A 125 9.29 -16.74 -11.29
N GLY A 126 9.92 -17.93 -11.15
CA GLY A 126 10.07 -18.86 -12.27
C GLY A 126 8.73 -19.28 -12.89
N LEU A 127 7.73 -19.57 -12.05
CA LEU A 127 6.37 -19.86 -12.54
C LEU A 127 5.75 -18.65 -13.26
N LEU A 128 5.83 -17.44 -12.69
CA LEU A 128 5.27 -16.24 -13.32
C LEU A 128 5.93 -15.94 -14.67
N SER A 129 7.26 -16.02 -14.75
CA SER A 129 7.98 -15.87 -16.01
C SER A 129 7.57 -16.92 -17.04
N PHE A 130 7.42 -18.18 -16.61
CA PHE A 130 6.93 -19.24 -17.49
C PHE A 130 5.51 -18.98 -18.00
N LEU A 131 4.61 -18.51 -17.13
CA LEU A 131 3.24 -18.17 -17.51
C LEU A 131 3.19 -17.00 -18.51
N ILE A 132 4.00 -15.96 -18.30
CA ILE A 132 4.12 -14.83 -19.24
C ILE A 132 4.63 -15.32 -20.60
N ALA A 133 5.74 -16.07 -20.62
CA ALA A 133 6.32 -16.59 -21.86
C ALA A 133 5.32 -17.49 -22.62
N MET A 134 4.55 -18.31 -21.90
CA MET A 134 3.51 -19.14 -22.51
C MET A 134 2.36 -18.30 -23.06
N ALA A 135 1.95 -17.25 -22.34
CA ALA A 135 0.91 -16.35 -22.79
C ALA A 135 1.31 -15.65 -24.09
N GLU A 136 2.55 -15.13 -24.14
CA GLU A 136 3.13 -14.50 -25.34
C GLU A 136 3.26 -15.50 -26.50
N THR A 137 3.68 -16.73 -26.22
CA THR A 137 3.74 -17.80 -27.23
C THR A 137 2.36 -18.10 -27.81
N LYS A 138 1.34 -18.22 -26.95
CA LYS A 138 -0.06 -18.47 -27.38
C LYS A 138 -0.66 -17.29 -28.13
N GLU A 139 -0.36 -16.07 -27.72
CA GLU A 139 -0.76 -14.86 -28.44
C GLU A 139 -0.13 -14.83 -29.84
N HIS A 140 1.16 -15.15 -29.94
CA HIS A 140 1.85 -15.24 -31.22
C HIS A 140 1.29 -16.34 -32.12
N GLU A 141 1.03 -17.55 -31.59
CA GLU A 141 0.43 -18.67 -32.34
C GLU A 141 -0.96 -18.33 -32.88
N LEU A 142 -1.76 -17.58 -32.12
CA LEU A 142 -3.16 -17.27 -32.44
C LEU A 142 -3.33 -15.92 -33.16
N ARG A 143 -2.23 -15.22 -33.44
CA ARG A 143 -2.22 -13.89 -34.08
C ARG A 143 -2.92 -13.89 -35.44
N ASP A 144 -2.72 -14.94 -36.22
CA ASP A 144 -3.29 -15.09 -37.57
C ASP A 144 -4.76 -15.56 -37.56
N TYR A 145 -5.30 -15.86 -36.38
CA TYR A 145 -6.67 -16.33 -36.20
C TYR A 145 -7.46 -15.35 -35.32
N PRO A 146 -8.02 -14.25 -35.88
CA PRO A 146 -8.66 -13.19 -35.11
C PRO A 146 -9.78 -13.65 -34.17
N HIS A 147 -10.45 -14.75 -34.49
CA HIS A 147 -11.53 -15.33 -33.70
C HIS A 147 -11.05 -16.24 -32.55
N LEU A 148 -9.78 -16.67 -32.58
CA LEU A 148 -9.12 -17.44 -31.51
C LEU A 148 -8.06 -16.62 -30.77
N SER A 149 -7.73 -15.43 -31.29
CA SER A 149 -6.77 -14.51 -30.69
C SER A 149 -7.16 -14.22 -29.25
N LYS A 150 -6.23 -14.50 -28.34
CA LYS A 150 -6.38 -14.26 -26.91
C LYS A 150 -5.95 -12.82 -26.63
N LYS A 151 -6.59 -12.18 -25.64
CA LYS A 151 -6.16 -10.84 -25.20
C LYS A 151 -4.72 -10.93 -24.71
N GLY A 152 -3.98 -9.83 -24.83
CA GLY A 152 -2.65 -9.71 -24.24
C GLY A 152 -2.71 -10.00 -22.74
N TRP A 153 -1.70 -10.68 -22.21
CA TRP A 153 -1.71 -11.15 -20.82
C TRP A 153 -1.84 -10.00 -19.81
N ALA A 154 -1.28 -8.84 -20.13
CA ALA A 154 -1.40 -7.63 -19.31
C ALA A 154 -2.84 -7.10 -19.28
N ASP A 155 -3.50 -7.01 -20.44
CA ASP A 155 -4.89 -6.56 -20.55
C ASP A 155 -5.86 -7.52 -19.85
N TYR A 156 -5.63 -8.83 -20.00
CA TYR A 156 -6.41 -9.85 -19.32
C TYR A 156 -6.29 -9.72 -17.79
N LEU A 157 -5.08 -9.48 -17.26
CA LEU A 157 -4.87 -9.28 -15.83
C LEU A 157 -5.53 -7.99 -15.33
N LEU A 158 -5.48 -6.91 -16.11
CA LEU A 158 -6.17 -5.65 -15.78
C LEU A 158 -7.68 -5.84 -15.71
N GLU A 159 -8.26 -6.57 -16.66
CA GLU A 159 -9.70 -6.87 -16.69
C GLU A 159 -10.12 -7.78 -15.52
N GLN A 160 -9.33 -8.80 -15.19
CA GLN A 160 -9.58 -9.66 -14.02
C GLN A 160 -9.45 -8.90 -12.68
N ALA A 161 -8.49 -7.97 -12.58
CA ALA A 161 -8.34 -7.13 -11.39
C ALA A 161 -9.57 -6.23 -11.19
N GLN A 162 -10.10 -5.64 -12.27
CA GLN A 162 -11.32 -4.84 -12.25
C GLN A 162 -12.58 -5.66 -11.94
N ALA A 163 -12.65 -6.91 -12.42
CA ALA A 163 -13.77 -7.81 -12.17
C ALA A 163 -13.80 -8.39 -10.75
N THR A 164 -12.64 -8.55 -10.10
CA THR A 164 -12.54 -9.14 -8.75
C THR A 164 -12.76 -8.11 -7.64
N TYR A 165 -12.47 -6.82 -7.90
CA TYR A 165 -12.70 -5.72 -6.96
C TYR A 165 -13.25 -4.50 -7.71
N PRO A 166 -14.56 -4.18 -7.56
CA PRO A 166 -15.13 -2.98 -8.18
C PRO A 166 -14.37 -1.75 -7.70
N LEU A 167 -14.02 -0.85 -8.62
CA LEU A 167 -13.25 0.38 -8.39
C LEU A 167 -13.75 1.25 -7.21
N ASP A 168 -15.03 1.16 -6.84
CA ASP A 168 -15.58 1.87 -5.69
C ASP A 168 -15.10 1.32 -4.33
N ALA A 169 -14.89 0.01 -4.21
CA ALA A 169 -14.42 -0.60 -2.98
C ALA A 169 -12.96 -0.21 -2.70
N THR A 170 -12.12 -0.16 -3.74
CA THR A 170 -10.70 0.23 -3.61
C THR A 170 -10.54 1.71 -3.27
N GLN A 171 -11.33 2.61 -3.87
CA GLN A 171 -11.29 4.03 -3.52
C GLN A 171 -11.74 4.30 -2.09
N LYS A 172 -12.79 3.61 -1.64
CA LYS A 172 -13.26 3.72 -0.27
C LYS A 172 -12.26 3.16 0.73
N ASP A 173 -11.63 2.01 0.43
CA ASP A 173 -10.62 1.42 1.31
C ASP A 173 -9.34 2.27 1.38
N ARG A 174 -8.91 2.85 0.25
CA ARG A 174 -7.81 3.82 0.20
C ARG A 174 -8.14 5.06 1.01
N PHE A 175 -9.34 5.60 0.85
CA PHE A 175 -9.82 6.73 1.63
C PHE A 175 -9.81 6.42 3.12
N LEU A 176 -10.40 5.29 3.52
CA LEU A 176 -10.44 4.86 4.93
C LEU A 176 -9.05 4.70 5.50
N SER A 177 -8.08 4.22 4.72
CA SER A 177 -6.68 4.10 5.13
C SER A 177 -6.06 5.47 5.40
N SER A 178 -6.14 6.41 4.45
CA SER A 178 -5.64 7.78 4.63
C SER A 178 -6.34 8.51 5.79
N TRP A 179 -7.65 8.33 5.93
CA TRP A 179 -8.46 8.90 7.00
C TRP A 179 -8.06 8.35 8.37
N ASN A 180 -7.86 7.03 8.49
CA ASN A 180 -7.44 6.40 9.74
C ASN A 180 -6.04 6.86 10.18
N ILE A 181 -5.09 6.97 9.24
CA ILE A 181 -3.76 7.53 9.51
C ILE A 181 -3.88 8.94 10.07
N PHE A 182 -4.72 9.79 9.46
CA PHE A 182 -4.99 11.13 9.96
C PHE A 182 -5.59 11.13 11.37
N LEU A 183 -6.59 10.30 11.65
CA LEU A 183 -7.19 10.20 12.98
C LEU A 183 -6.18 9.74 14.04
N LEU A 184 -5.33 8.76 13.71
CA LEU A 184 -4.26 8.29 14.58
C LEU A 184 -3.27 9.42 14.89
N SER A 185 -2.89 10.21 13.87
CA SER A 185 -1.99 11.37 14.06
C SER A 185 -2.57 12.41 15.03
N ARG A 186 -3.91 12.56 15.07
CA ARG A 186 -4.61 13.54 15.92
C ARG A 186 -4.86 13.04 17.35
N LYS A 187 -4.83 11.72 17.58
CA LYS A 187 -5.16 11.13 18.90
C LYS A 187 -4.29 11.69 20.02
N SER A 188 -2.97 11.79 19.80
CA SER A 188 -2.03 12.34 20.79
C SER A 188 -2.25 13.82 21.06
N LEU A 189 -2.64 14.59 20.04
CA LEU A 189 -2.89 16.02 20.16
C LEU A 189 -4.21 16.30 20.89
N ARG A 190 -5.26 15.51 20.63
CA ARG A 190 -6.53 15.58 21.39
C ARG A 190 -6.30 15.31 22.87
N GLN A 191 -5.49 14.30 23.22
CA GLN A 191 -5.13 14.01 24.61
C GLN A 191 -4.45 15.19 25.30
N ARG A 192 -3.53 15.88 24.62
CA ARG A 192 -2.88 17.09 25.17
C ARG A 192 -3.87 18.23 25.36
N ILE A 193 -4.80 18.42 24.42
CA ILE A 193 -5.86 19.41 24.55
C ILE A 193 -6.72 19.09 25.77
N ASP A 194 -7.20 17.86 25.91
CA ASP A 194 -8.04 17.45 27.04
C ASP A 194 -7.35 17.65 28.40
N GLN A 195 -6.03 17.47 28.48
CA GLN A 195 -5.23 17.69 29.69
C GLN A 195 -5.03 19.17 30.02
N ALA A 196 -4.89 20.02 29.00
CA ALA A 196 -4.68 21.46 29.15
C ALA A 196 -5.99 22.27 29.19
N GLU A 197 -7.12 21.63 28.93
CA GLU A 197 -8.42 22.29 28.76
C GLU A 197 -8.97 22.81 30.09
N THR A 198 -9.29 24.10 30.13
CA THR A 198 -9.99 24.70 31.27
C THR A 198 -11.47 24.32 31.27
N SER A 199 -12.15 24.45 32.41
CA SER A 199 -13.61 24.19 32.50
C SER A 199 -14.44 25.03 31.52
N LEU A 200 -14.04 26.28 31.31
CA LEU A 200 -14.68 27.20 30.36
C LEU A 200 -14.45 26.77 28.90
N ASP A 201 -13.24 26.35 28.55
CA ASP A 201 -12.92 25.89 27.19
C ASP A 201 -13.62 24.57 26.86
N LYS A 202 -13.71 23.67 27.84
CA LYS A 202 -14.50 22.44 27.74
C LYS A 202 -15.96 22.73 27.46
N GLN A 203 -16.56 23.68 28.17
CA GLN A 203 -17.94 24.07 27.93
C GLN A 203 -18.12 24.65 26.51
N LYS A 204 -17.20 25.51 26.06
CA LYS A 204 -17.22 26.04 24.68
C LYS A 204 -17.09 24.93 23.63
N ARG A 205 -16.26 23.91 23.87
CA ARG A 205 -16.10 22.76 22.98
C ARG A 205 -17.36 21.90 22.92
N LEU A 206 -17.96 21.58 24.06
CA LEU A 206 -19.22 20.83 24.14
C LEU A 206 -20.40 21.58 23.48
N LEU A 207 -20.43 22.91 23.59
CA LEU A 207 -21.39 23.73 22.87
C LEU A 207 -21.21 23.64 21.36
N ARG A 208 -19.96 23.68 20.88
CA ARG A 208 -19.61 23.48 19.47
C ARG A 208 -19.95 22.08 18.97
N GLU A 209 -19.78 21.06 19.80
CA GLU A 209 -20.13 19.68 19.45
C GLU A 209 -21.64 19.51 19.26
N ARG A 210 -22.45 20.18 20.10
CA ARG A 210 -23.92 20.18 19.96
C ARG A 210 -24.40 21.04 18.79
N ARG A 211 -23.72 22.16 18.52
CA ARG A 211 -24.06 23.09 17.44
C ARG A 211 -22.79 23.48 16.67
N PRO A 212 -22.37 22.63 15.73
CA PRO A 212 -21.16 22.86 14.95
C PRO A 212 -21.22 24.17 14.16
N PRO A 213 -20.24 25.07 14.31
CA PRO A 213 -20.21 26.32 13.56
C PRO A 213 -19.84 26.06 12.10
N THR A 214 -20.56 26.68 11.16
CA THR A 214 -20.34 26.51 9.72
C THR A 214 -19.41 27.57 9.13
N LYS A 215 -19.41 28.79 9.68
CA LYS A 215 -18.62 29.94 9.18
C LYS A 215 -17.23 30.06 9.83
N SER A 216 -17.17 29.88 11.14
CA SER A 216 -15.94 30.13 11.92
C SER A 216 -15.02 28.91 11.99
N ALA A 217 -15.57 27.69 11.90
CA ALA A 217 -14.76 26.47 11.78
C ALA A 217 -13.95 26.49 10.48
N LYS A 218 -12.78 25.85 10.49
CA LYS A 218 -12.06 25.57 9.24
C LYS A 218 -12.75 24.41 8.53
N VAL A 219 -12.78 24.41 7.21
CA VAL A 219 -13.36 23.32 6.42
C VAL A 219 -12.26 22.73 5.55
N PHE A 220 -12.22 21.41 5.49
CA PHE A 220 -11.30 20.64 4.68
C PHE A 220 -12.10 19.65 3.84
N TYR A 221 -11.67 19.42 2.61
CA TYR A 221 -12.20 18.35 1.77
C TYR A 221 -11.10 17.37 1.40
N TRP A 222 -11.48 16.11 1.29
CA TRP A 222 -10.59 15.02 0.92
C TRP A 222 -10.75 14.73 -0.57
N THR A 223 -9.66 14.85 -1.31
CA THR A 223 -9.60 14.55 -2.75
C THR A 223 -8.52 13.52 -3.00
N THR A 224 -8.70 12.73 -4.06
CA THR A 224 -7.63 11.86 -4.57
C THR A 224 -6.43 12.72 -4.94
N ASP A 225 -5.25 12.25 -4.56
CA ASP A 225 -4.01 12.82 -5.05
C ASP A 225 -3.82 12.40 -6.51
N THR A 226 -3.36 13.33 -7.35
CA THR A 226 -3.06 13.04 -8.76
C THR A 226 -1.68 12.40 -8.92
N THR A 227 -0.82 12.52 -7.90
CA THR A 227 0.57 12.06 -7.94
C THR A 227 0.79 10.79 -7.12
N SER A 228 -0.05 10.53 -6.12
CA SER A 228 -0.06 9.30 -5.33
C SER A 228 -1.43 8.63 -5.41
N ASP A 229 -1.49 7.32 -5.13
CA ASP A 229 -2.75 6.57 -5.14
C ASP A 229 -3.57 6.75 -3.84
N GLY A 230 -3.34 7.87 -3.13
CA GLY A 230 -3.89 8.16 -1.81
C GLY A 230 -4.86 9.35 -1.81
N TYR A 231 -5.33 9.72 -0.61
CA TYR A 231 -6.16 10.91 -0.42
C TYR A 231 -5.40 12.02 0.31
N ILE A 232 -5.58 13.25 -0.17
CA ILE A 232 -5.01 14.45 0.42
C ILE A 232 -6.12 15.34 0.99
N ARG A 233 -5.84 15.89 2.17
CA ARG A 233 -6.72 16.82 2.89
C ARG A 233 -6.40 18.26 2.46
N LYS A 234 -7.31 18.91 1.73
CA LYS A 234 -7.14 20.30 1.27
C LYS A 234 -8.00 21.26 2.08
N GLN A 235 -7.41 22.38 2.49
CA GLN A 235 -8.12 23.41 3.24
C GLN A 235 -8.95 24.30 2.31
N VAL A 236 -10.22 24.50 2.66
CA VAL A 236 -11.12 25.42 1.97
C VAL A 236 -10.88 26.84 2.45
N SER A 237 -10.82 27.78 1.50
CA SER A 237 -10.71 29.21 1.80
C SER A 237 -11.90 29.69 2.62
N LYS A 238 -11.73 30.74 3.44
CA LYS A 238 -12.79 31.24 4.34
C LYS A 238 -14.10 31.60 3.60
N LYS A 239 -13.99 32.12 2.36
CA LYS A 239 -15.14 32.54 1.55
C LYS A 239 -16.05 31.38 1.17
N TRP A 240 -15.49 30.19 0.94
CA TRP A 240 -16.20 29.04 0.36
C TRP A 240 -16.63 28.00 1.41
N ARG A 241 -16.41 28.25 2.71
CA ARG A 241 -16.66 27.22 3.74
C ARG A 241 -18.12 26.82 3.88
N GLU A 242 -19.03 27.79 3.86
CA GLU A 242 -20.46 27.53 4.00
C GLU A 242 -21.01 26.83 2.76
N ASP A 243 -20.63 27.32 1.57
CA ASP A 243 -21.02 26.71 0.29
C ASP A 243 -20.50 25.27 0.20
N THR A 244 -19.21 25.03 0.47
CA THR A 244 -18.66 23.68 0.46
C THR A 244 -19.35 22.76 1.47
N LEU A 245 -19.75 23.24 2.65
CA LEU A 245 -20.52 22.42 3.58
C LEU A 245 -21.93 22.11 3.07
N GLY A 246 -22.53 23.01 2.28
CA GLY A 246 -23.83 22.79 1.65
C GLY A 246 -23.79 21.75 0.52
N ASP A 247 -22.63 21.60 -0.14
CA ASP A 247 -22.44 20.61 -1.22
C ASP A 247 -22.34 19.16 -0.70
N TYR A 248 -22.07 18.97 0.60
CA TYR A 248 -21.98 17.66 1.23
C TYR A 248 -23.14 17.41 2.18
N SER A 249 -23.56 16.16 2.24
CA SER A 249 -24.61 15.78 3.18
C SER A 249 -24.11 15.62 4.61
N THR A 250 -25.05 15.46 5.54
CA THR A 250 -24.76 15.18 6.96
C THR A 250 -23.97 13.89 7.18
N LYS A 251 -24.05 12.93 6.25
CA LYS A 251 -23.26 11.68 6.29
C LYS A 251 -21.88 11.83 5.66
N GLN A 252 -21.69 12.88 4.85
CA GLN A 252 -20.47 13.18 4.11
C GLN A 252 -19.61 14.28 4.74
N ALA A 253 -20.08 14.90 5.83
CA ALA A 253 -19.35 15.90 6.60
C ALA A 253 -19.19 15.44 8.06
N ARG A 254 -17.97 15.53 8.59
CA ARG A 254 -17.65 15.20 9.99
C ARG A 254 -17.03 16.40 10.68
N TYR A 255 -17.55 16.73 11.87
CA TYR A 255 -17.04 17.83 12.67
C TYR A 255 -16.10 17.34 13.79
N ASP A 256 -14.98 18.03 13.96
CA ASP A 256 -14.03 17.86 15.06
C ASP A 256 -14.09 19.07 16.01
N SER A 257 -14.67 18.85 17.20
CA SER A 257 -14.86 19.91 18.20
C SER A 257 -13.55 20.36 18.88
N HIS A 258 -12.55 19.47 18.98
CA HIS A 258 -11.25 19.77 19.57
C HIS A 258 -10.47 20.81 18.75
N PHE A 259 -10.51 20.69 17.43
CA PHE A 259 -9.79 21.61 16.53
C PHE A 259 -10.67 22.69 15.90
N ASN A 260 -11.99 22.59 16.08
CA ASN A 260 -12.97 23.45 15.39
C ASN A 260 -12.84 23.36 13.87
N GLU A 261 -12.85 22.13 13.35
CA GLU A 261 -12.63 21.83 11.93
C GLU A 261 -13.72 20.88 11.40
N TRP A 262 -14.06 21.03 10.13
CA TRP A 262 -14.88 20.11 9.36
C TRP A 262 -14.03 19.35 8.36
N ASP A 263 -14.33 18.08 8.20
CA ASP A 263 -13.76 17.20 7.18
C ASP A 263 -14.89 16.65 6.30
N CYS A 264 -14.83 16.97 5.01
CA CYS A 264 -15.82 16.58 4.02
C CYS A 264 -15.25 15.58 3.00
N SER A 265 -16.02 14.55 2.68
CA SER A 265 -15.69 13.58 1.63
C SER A 265 -16.94 12.84 1.16
N SER A 266 -17.03 12.60 -0.14
CA SER A 266 -18.04 11.71 -0.74
C SER A 266 -17.91 10.26 -0.26
N GLN A 267 -16.72 9.87 0.22
CA GLN A 267 -16.42 8.50 0.65
C GLN A 267 -16.86 8.17 2.09
N PHE A 268 -17.29 9.16 2.88
CA PHE A 268 -17.73 8.92 4.26
C PHE A 268 -19.07 8.18 4.36
N GLY A 269 -19.94 8.32 3.36
CA GLY A 269 -21.26 7.71 3.32
C GLY A 269 -22.04 8.16 2.09
N SER A 270 -23.05 7.38 1.75
CA SER A 270 -24.07 7.80 0.77
C SER A 270 -25.28 8.35 1.51
N ASP A 271 -26.00 9.25 0.84
CA ASP A 271 -27.31 9.72 1.30
C ASP A 271 -28.35 8.61 1.40
#